data_AF-A0AAU5QEC4-F1
#
_entry.id   AF-A0AAU5QEC4-F1
#
_cell.length_a   1.000
_cell.length_b   1.000
_cell.length_c   1.000
_cell.angle_alpha   90.00
_cell.angle_beta   90.00
_cell.angle_gamma   90.00
#
_symmetry.space_group_name_H-M   'P 1'
#
loop_
_entity.id
_entity.type
_entity.pdbx_description
1 polymer ?
#
loop_
_entity_poly.entity_id
_entity_poly.type
_entity_poly.pdbx_seq_one_letter_code
_entity_poly.pdbx_strand_id
1 'polypeptide(L)'
;MTFNSEWAEAVATTKDRQATAMQLNQVAPDPGGGSGSAEPDLEVTQDDLGAVGSEAFRLHDQLRKGSDIAGAGSGKSESGSTARAAQECSNHNLAMGGELSTTLSLWDTQVKTLLQMCAHISNHLDYTKKSHSNEEAEIAASLRRRNGTAVAASDISRLIK
;
A
#
# COMPACT_ATOMS: atom_id res chain seq x y z
N MET A 1 17.75 -24.52 -3.87
CA MET A 1 16.49 -24.81 -3.16
C MET A 1 15.71 -23.51 -3.03
N THR A 2 14.40 -23.61 -3.05
CA THR A 2 13.52 -22.67 -3.75
C THR A 2 12.93 -21.64 -2.79
N PHE A 3 12.88 -20.37 -3.22
CA PHE A 3 12.18 -19.28 -2.54
C PHE A 3 10.81 -19.68 -1.95
N ASN A 4 10.07 -20.56 -2.64
CA ASN A 4 8.80 -21.07 -2.15
C ASN A 4 8.89 -21.88 -0.86
N SER A 5 9.97 -22.66 -0.63
CA SER A 5 10.13 -23.40 0.63
C SER A 5 10.47 -22.45 1.79
N GLU A 6 11.33 -21.47 1.55
CA GLU A 6 11.67 -20.45 2.56
C GLU A 6 10.47 -19.55 2.89
N TRP A 7 9.67 -19.17 1.88
CA TRP A 7 8.45 -18.39 2.08
C TRP A 7 7.39 -19.18 2.84
N ALA A 8 7.20 -20.46 2.52
CA ALA A 8 6.26 -21.33 3.25
C ALA A 8 6.67 -21.51 4.73
N GLU A 9 7.98 -21.65 4.99
CA GLU A 9 8.53 -21.74 6.35
C GLU A 9 8.35 -20.43 7.12
N ALA A 10 8.61 -19.28 6.48
CA ALA A 10 8.39 -17.96 7.07
C ALA A 10 6.90 -17.74 7.44
N VAL A 11 5.98 -18.11 6.54
CA VAL A 11 4.52 -18.02 6.78
C VAL A 11 4.07 -18.94 7.91
N ALA A 12 4.57 -20.18 7.96
CA ALA A 12 4.27 -21.11 9.05
C ALA A 12 4.76 -20.58 10.40
N THR A 13 5.98 -20.05 10.45
CA THR A 13 6.59 -19.47 11.66
C THR A 13 5.81 -18.24 12.15
N THR A 14 5.26 -17.43 11.24
CA THR A 14 4.40 -16.30 11.62
C THR A 14 3.05 -16.74 12.18
N LYS A 15 2.43 -17.82 11.65
CA LYS A 15 1.18 -18.36 12.20
C LYS A 15 1.37 -18.95 13.60
N ASP A 16 2.48 -19.63 13.85
CA ASP A 16 2.83 -20.15 15.18
C ASP A 16 3.07 -19.01 16.20
N ARG A 17 3.70 -17.91 15.78
CA ARG A 17 3.82 -16.69 16.61
C ARG A 17 2.49 -15.99 16.85
N GLN A 18 1.58 -15.99 15.87
CA GLN A 18 0.26 -15.38 15.98
C GLN A 18 -0.60 -16.07 17.06
N ALA A 19 -0.40 -17.38 17.27
CA ALA A 19 -1.03 -18.13 18.36
C ALA A 19 -0.55 -17.72 19.77
N THR A 20 0.59 -17.04 19.91
CA THR A 20 1.19 -16.71 21.22
C THR A 20 1.38 -15.20 21.49
N ALA A 21 1.09 -14.28 20.56
CA ALA A 21 1.30 -12.85 20.84
C ALA A 21 0.41 -11.85 20.08
N MET A 22 -0.86 -12.16 19.85
CA MET A 22 -1.87 -11.09 19.84
C MET A 22 -2.27 -10.79 21.29
N GLN A 23 -1.45 -10.02 22.00
CA GLN A 23 -1.86 -9.41 23.27
C GLN A 23 -2.69 -8.17 22.96
N LEU A 24 -3.97 -8.38 22.63
CA LEU A 24 -4.97 -7.35 22.85
C LEU A 24 -4.99 -7.10 24.36
N ASN A 25 -4.81 -5.85 24.80
CA ASN A 25 -4.99 -5.48 26.20
C ASN A 25 -6.47 -5.71 26.58
N GLN A 26 -6.82 -6.93 26.98
CA GLN A 26 -8.15 -7.21 27.49
C GLN A 26 -8.20 -6.78 28.95
N VAL A 27 -9.07 -5.80 29.23
CA VAL A 27 -9.53 -5.52 30.59
C VAL A 27 -10.31 -6.75 31.07
N ALA A 28 -10.01 -7.22 32.28
CA ALA A 28 -10.68 -8.38 32.88
C ALA A 28 -12.21 -8.18 32.91
N PRO A 29 -13.01 -9.23 32.66
CA PRO A 29 -14.47 -9.11 32.73
C PRO A 29 -14.91 -8.85 34.17
N ASP A 30 -15.48 -7.68 34.43
CA ASP A 30 -16.12 -7.32 35.69
C ASP A 30 -17.48 -8.08 35.79
N PRO A 31 -17.84 -8.68 36.94
CA PRO A 31 -19.09 -9.41 37.08
C PRO A 31 -20.21 -8.40 37.39
N GLY A 32 -20.57 -7.58 36.40
CA GLY A 32 -21.60 -6.56 36.51
C GLY A 32 -21.92 -6.01 35.13
N GLY A 33 -23.14 -6.27 34.65
CA GLY A 33 -23.48 -6.08 33.25
C GLY A 33 -23.34 -4.64 32.73
N GLY A 34 -23.06 -4.56 31.43
CA GLY A 34 -23.42 -3.41 30.60
C GLY A 34 -22.33 -2.37 30.38
N SER A 35 -21.27 -2.73 29.68
CA SER A 35 -20.71 -1.91 28.60
C SER A 35 -19.67 -2.76 27.89
N GLY A 36 -20.03 -3.36 26.76
CA GLY A 36 -19.04 -3.97 25.89
C GLY A 36 -18.01 -2.89 25.56
N SER A 37 -16.75 -3.15 25.89
CA SER A 37 -15.63 -2.35 25.43
C SER A 37 -15.78 -2.20 23.92
N ALA A 38 -16.12 -0.99 23.47
CA ALA A 38 -16.21 -0.70 22.05
C ALA A 38 -14.86 -1.07 21.46
N GLU A 39 -14.81 -2.11 20.62
CA GLU A 39 -13.72 -2.20 19.67
C GLU A 39 -13.63 -0.83 18.98
N PRO A 40 -12.43 -0.27 18.81
CA PRO A 40 -12.32 0.95 18.03
C PRO A 40 -12.96 0.67 16.67
N ASP A 41 -14.08 1.34 16.39
CA ASP A 41 -14.77 1.20 15.13
C ASP A 41 -13.79 1.64 14.05
N LEU A 42 -13.34 0.70 13.21
CA LEU A 42 -12.40 0.98 12.13
C LEU A 42 -13.19 1.61 10.97
N GLU A 43 -13.73 2.79 11.22
CA GLU A 43 -14.41 3.60 10.21
C GLU A 43 -13.36 4.31 9.34
N VAL A 44 -13.51 4.20 8.03
CA VAL A 44 -12.66 4.87 7.05
C VAL A 44 -13.54 5.67 6.11
N THR A 45 -13.25 6.95 5.95
CA THR A 45 -14.00 7.85 5.06
C THR A 45 -13.35 7.97 3.68
N GLN A 46 -14.09 8.48 2.70
CA GLN A 46 -13.54 8.79 1.38
C GLN A 46 -12.40 9.83 1.41
N ASP A 47 -12.39 10.70 2.42
CA ASP A 47 -11.33 11.69 2.58
C ASP A 47 -10.07 11.05 3.17
N ASP A 48 -10.21 10.09 4.09
CA ASP A 48 -9.08 9.31 4.60
C ASP A 48 -8.39 8.51 3.49
N LEU A 49 -9.18 7.81 2.66
CA LEU A 49 -8.64 7.08 1.50
C LEU A 49 -7.98 8.03 0.48
N GLY A 50 -8.58 9.20 0.27
CA GLY A 50 -8.03 10.24 -0.59
C GLY A 50 -6.68 10.76 -0.07
N ALA A 51 -6.56 10.98 1.24
CA ALA A 51 -5.32 11.41 1.88
C ALA A 51 -4.21 10.37 1.69
N VAL A 52 -4.49 9.08 1.96
CA VAL A 52 -3.53 7.99 1.76
C VAL A 52 -3.10 7.87 0.29
N GLY A 53 -4.05 7.93 -0.64
CA GLY A 53 -3.76 7.88 -2.08
C GLY A 53 -2.87 9.05 -2.55
N SER A 54 -3.08 10.24 -1.97
CA SER A 54 -2.29 11.43 -2.27
C SER A 54 -0.87 11.36 -1.71
N GLU A 55 -0.69 10.82 -0.51
CA GLU A 55 0.64 10.62 0.08
C GLU A 55 1.41 9.52 -0.66
N ALA A 56 0.75 8.45 -1.08
CA ALA A 56 1.36 7.44 -1.95
C ALA A 56 1.85 8.06 -3.28
N PHE A 57 1.08 8.98 -3.87
CA PHE A 57 1.50 9.71 -5.07
C PHE A 57 2.70 10.63 -4.82
N ARG A 58 2.71 11.37 -3.69
CA ARG A 58 3.86 12.21 -3.31
C ARG A 58 5.12 11.37 -3.09
N LEU A 59 4.99 10.25 -2.38
CA LEU A 59 6.10 9.34 -2.14
C LEU A 59 6.64 8.76 -3.45
N HIS A 60 5.77 8.37 -4.38
CA HIS A 60 6.16 7.94 -5.73
C HIS A 60 6.99 9.03 -6.45
N ASP A 61 6.53 10.28 -6.46
CA ASP A 61 7.24 11.36 -7.15
C ASP A 61 8.58 11.70 -6.49
N GLN A 62 8.64 11.73 -5.16
CA GLN A 62 9.88 11.95 -4.42
C GLN A 62 10.89 10.83 -4.65
N LEU A 63 10.44 9.57 -4.56
CA LEU A 63 11.29 8.42 -4.80
C LEU A 63 11.84 8.48 -6.22
N ARG A 64 10.98 8.67 -7.23
CA ARG A 64 11.38 8.76 -8.65
C ARG A 64 12.45 9.83 -8.89
N LYS A 65 12.34 10.98 -8.23
CA LYS A 65 13.31 12.08 -8.34
C LYS A 65 14.61 11.80 -7.60
N GLY A 66 14.54 11.20 -6.42
CA GLY A 66 15.69 10.97 -5.54
C GLY A 66 16.45 9.67 -5.80
N SER A 67 15.83 8.70 -6.48
CA SER A 67 16.37 7.35 -6.63
C SER A 67 17.14 7.11 -7.91
N ASP A 68 17.20 8.10 -8.81
CA ASP A 68 17.92 8.03 -10.09
C ASP A 68 19.45 8.10 -9.89
N ILE A 69 19.98 7.19 -9.08
CA ILE A 69 21.42 7.03 -8.81
C ILE A 69 22.12 6.44 -10.05
N ALA A 70 21.37 5.73 -10.91
CA ALA A 70 21.86 5.18 -12.17
C ALA A 70 22.04 6.26 -13.26
N GLY A 71 21.26 7.35 -13.25
CA GLY A 71 21.36 8.49 -14.15
C GLY A 71 22.05 9.74 -13.57
N ALA A 72 22.47 9.71 -12.30
CA ALA A 72 23.17 10.79 -11.61
C ALA A 72 24.64 10.99 -12.06
N GLY A 73 24.88 10.99 -13.36
CA GLY A 73 26.05 11.58 -13.99
C GLY A 73 25.78 13.05 -14.33
N SER A 74 26.81 13.87 -14.49
CA SER A 74 26.68 15.30 -14.86
C SER A 74 25.92 15.55 -16.18
N GLY A 75 25.58 14.50 -16.94
CA GLY A 75 24.57 14.52 -18.00
C GLY A 75 23.66 13.30 -17.91
N LYS A 76 22.35 13.48 -18.18
CA LYS A 76 21.29 12.45 -18.20
C LYS A 76 21.51 11.29 -19.18
N SER A 77 22.66 11.25 -19.86
CA SER A 77 23.04 10.26 -20.87
C SER A 77 24.32 9.50 -20.50
N GLU A 78 24.88 9.74 -19.32
CA GLU A 78 26.09 9.09 -18.84
C GLU A 78 25.77 8.19 -17.64
N SER A 79 26.45 7.04 -17.54
CA SER A 79 26.36 6.14 -16.39
C SER A 79 26.52 6.92 -15.07
N GLY A 80 25.68 6.65 -14.06
CA GLY A 80 25.72 7.33 -12.76
C GLY A 80 27.06 7.15 -12.02
N SER A 81 27.32 8.02 -11.04
CA SER A 81 28.59 8.03 -10.29
C SER A 81 28.96 6.66 -9.68
N THR A 82 27.98 5.92 -9.15
CA THR A 82 28.17 4.56 -8.62
C THR A 82 28.56 3.55 -9.71
N ALA A 83 27.93 3.62 -10.89
CA ALA A 83 28.26 2.75 -12.01
C ALA A 83 29.69 3.01 -12.53
N ARG A 84 30.11 4.28 -12.59
CA ARG A 84 31.49 4.64 -12.95
C ARG A 84 32.49 4.17 -11.91
N ALA A 85 32.19 4.35 -10.61
CA ALA A 85 33.06 3.87 -9.54
C ALA A 85 33.20 2.34 -9.57
N ALA A 86 32.10 1.62 -9.81
CA ALA A 86 32.12 0.17 -9.99
C ALA A 86 33.05 -0.23 -11.15
N GLN A 87 32.89 0.41 -12.31
CA GLN A 87 33.72 0.17 -13.49
C GLN A 87 35.20 0.48 -13.22
N GLU A 88 35.49 1.62 -12.57
CA GLU A 88 36.86 2.03 -12.26
C GLU A 88 37.55 1.08 -11.28
N CYS A 89 36.84 0.66 -10.22
CA CYS A 89 37.34 -0.36 -9.31
C CYS A 89 37.60 -1.69 -10.02
N SER A 90 36.69 -2.12 -10.90
CA SER A 90 36.88 -3.33 -11.71
C SER A 90 38.09 -3.23 -12.64
N ASN A 91 38.30 -2.09 -13.30
CA ASN A 91 39.47 -1.85 -14.15
C ASN A 91 40.80 -1.95 -13.37
N HIS A 92 40.77 -1.60 -12.08
CA HIS A 92 41.91 -1.71 -11.17
C HIS A 92 42.01 -3.08 -10.46
N ASN A 93 41.25 -4.09 -10.91
CA ASN A 93 41.18 -5.43 -10.31
C ASN A 93 40.78 -5.43 -8.82
N LEU A 94 40.04 -4.41 -8.39
CA LEU A 94 39.50 -4.34 -7.03
C LEU A 94 38.18 -5.11 -6.97
N ALA A 95 38.08 -6.09 -6.07
CA ALA A 95 36.86 -6.88 -5.85
C ALA A 95 35.61 -6.00 -5.60
N MET A 96 35.81 -4.82 -5.02
CA MET A 96 34.78 -3.82 -4.76
C MET A 96 33.97 -3.42 -6.01
N GLY A 97 34.56 -3.50 -7.22
CA GLY A 97 33.84 -3.16 -8.45
C GLY A 97 32.65 -4.09 -8.74
N GLY A 98 32.82 -5.40 -8.48
CA GLY A 98 31.74 -6.37 -8.59
C GLY A 98 30.65 -6.17 -7.54
N GLU A 99 31.05 -5.89 -6.30
CA GLU A 99 30.12 -5.63 -5.18
C GLU A 99 29.29 -4.36 -5.40
N LEU A 100 29.90 -3.28 -5.89
CA LEU A 100 29.19 -2.05 -6.25
C LEU A 100 28.20 -2.28 -7.39
N SER A 101 28.56 -3.10 -8.39
CA SER A 101 27.66 -3.43 -9.50
C SER A 101 26.43 -4.22 -9.02
N THR A 102 26.65 -5.21 -8.15
CA THR A 102 25.57 -6.00 -7.52
C THR A 102 24.66 -5.10 -6.67
N THR A 103 25.26 -4.22 -5.88
CA THR A 103 24.52 -3.27 -5.03
C THR A 103 23.65 -2.33 -5.88
N LEU A 104 24.19 -1.82 -6.99
CA LEU A 104 23.44 -0.96 -7.91
C LEU A 104 22.26 -1.69 -8.56
N SER A 105 22.45 -2.95 -8.96
CA SER A 105 21.37 -3.79 -9.53
C SER A 105 20.26 -4.04 -8.52
N LEU A 106 20.61 -4.35 -7.27
CA LEU A 106 19.64 -4.54 -6.19
C LEU A 106 18.89 -3.24 -5.90
N TRP A 107 19.60 -2.11 -5.79
CA TRP A 107 19.00 -0.79 -5.60
C TRP A 107 17.95 -0.48 -6.68
N ASP A 108 18.32 -0.63 -7.96
CA ASP A 108 17.41 -0.38 -9.08
C ASP A 108 16.15 -1.25 -9.00
N THR A 109 16.31 -2.53 -8.66
CA THR A 109 15.18 -3.47 -8.50
C THR A 109 14.25 -3.05 -7.35
N GLN A 110 14.81 -2.70 -6.20
CA GLN A 110 14.03 -2.31 -5.02
C GLN A 110 13.28 -0.98 -5.25
N VAL A 111 13.96 0.00 -5.83
CA VAL A 111 13.36 1.29 -6.19
C VAL A 111 12.20 1.10 -7.16
N LYS A 112 12.39 0.33 -8.23
CA LYS A 112 11.32 0.02 -9.19
C LYS A 112 10.12 -0.65 -8.53
N THR A 113 10.38 -1.58 -7.62
CA THR A 113 9.33 -2.26 -6.85
C THR A 113 8.53 -1.27 -6.00
N LEU A 114 9.21 -0.41 -5.25
CA LEU A 114 8.56 0.61 -4.42
C LEU A 114 7.78 1.63 -5.26
N LEU A 115 8.32 2.07 -6.41
CA LEU A 115 7.61 2.94 -7.34
C LEU A 115 6.33 2.29 -7.85
N GLN A 116 6.39 1.03 -8.29
CA GLN A 116 5.22 0.29 -8.74
C GLN A 116 4.18 0.15 -7.63
N MET A 117 4.59 -0.16 -6.41
CA MET A 117 3.67 -0.30 -5.27
C MET A 117 3.01 1.03 -4.88
N CYS A 118 3.77 2.13 -4.85
CA CYS A 118 3.20 3.45 -4.57
C CYS A 118 2.19 3.87 -5.63
N ALA A 119 2.51 3.65 -6.92
CA ALA A 119 1.59 3.91 -8.02
C ALA A 119 0.34 3.01 -7.93
N HIS A 120 0.52 1.73 -7.60
CA HIS A 120 -0.58 0.78 -7.45
C HIS A 120 -1.54 1.20 -6.32
N ILE A 121 -1.02 1.54 -5.13
CA ILE A 121 -1.83 2.02 -4.00
C ILE A 121 -2.58 3.29 -4.38
N SER A 122 -1.89 4.28 -4.96
CA SER A 122 -2.50 5.55 -5.34
C SER A 122 -3.64 5.36 -6.35
N ASN A 123 -3.38 4.58 -7.41
CA ASN A 123 -4.39 4.28 -8.44
C ASN A 123 -5.56 3.47 -7.88
N HIS A 124 -5.28 2.49 -7.01
CA HIS A 124 -6.32 1.63 -6.44
C HIS A 124 -7.26 2.43 -5.53
N LEU A 125 -6.73 3.32 -4.69
CA LEU A 125 -7.55 4.16 -3.83
C LEU A 125 -8.36 5.21 -4.59
N ASP A 126 -7.78 5.80 -5.65
CA ASP A 126 -8.51 6.69 -6.56
C ASP A 126 -9.66 5.96 -7.27
N TYR A 127 -9.43 4.72 -7.71
CA TYR A 127 -10.47 3.87 -8.26
C TYR A 127 -11.57 3.57 -7.23
N THR A 128 -11.22 3.11 -6.03
CA THR A 128 -12.18 2.78 -4.96
C THR A 128 -13.05 3.98 -4.60
N LYS A 129 -12.44 5.17 -4.49
CA LYS A 129 -13.18 6.42 -4.25
C LYS A 129 -14.21 6.68 -5.36
N LYS A 130 -13.78 6.59 -6.62
CA LYS A 130 -14.66 6.81 -7.79
C LYS A 130 -15.77 5.77 -7.90
N SER A 131 -15.48 4.49 -7.66
CA SER A 131 -16.47 3.41 -7.72
C SER A 131 -17.57 3.64 -6.69
N HIS A 132 -17.20 3.87 -5.43
CA HIS A 132 -18.18 4.12 -4.37
C HIS A 132 -18.97 5.40 -4.59
N SER A 133 -18.37 6.48 -5.10
CA SER A 133 -19.14 7.69 -5.44
C SER A 133 -20.15 7.44 -6.56
N ASN A 134 -19.81 6.60 -7.55
CA ASN A 134 -20.75 6.23 -8.61
C ASN A 134 -21.87 5.32 -8.07
N GLU A 135 -21.53 4.31 -7.27
CA GLU A 135 -22.50 3.44 -6.60
C GLU A 135 -23.47 4.24 -5.73
N GLU A 136 -22.98 5.20 -4.96
CA GLU A 136 -23.82 6.08 -4.14
C GLU A 136 -24.77 6.92 -5.00
N ALA A 137 -24.29 7.43 -6.14
CA ALA A 137 -25.13 8.16 -7.09
C ALA A 137 -26.22 7.27 -7.72
N GLU A 138 -25.88 6.02 -8.05
CA GLU A 138 -26.82 5.02 -8.58
C GLU A 138 -27.87 4.62 -7.53
N ILE A 139 -27.45 4.37 -6.29
CA ILE A 139 -28.35 4.09 -5.16
C ILE A 139 -29.29 5.29 -4.95
N ALA A 140 -28.74 6.51 -4.85
CA ALA A 140 -29.54 7.72 -4.67
C ALA A 140 -30.54 7.96 -5.81
N ALA A 141 -30.17 7.61 -7.05
CA ALA A 141 -31.07 7.67 -8.20
C ALA A 141 -32.17 6.59 -8.12
N SER A 142 -31.82 5.36 -7.71
CA SER A 142 -32.78 4.26 -7.55
C SER A 142 -33.80 4.50 -6.44
N LEU A 143 -33.42 5.26 -5.40
CA LEU A 143 -34.25 5.64 -4.26
C LEU A 143 -35.06 6.93 -4.50
N ARG A 144 -35.15 7.40 -5.74
CA ARG A 144 -36.03 8.51 -6.14
C ARG A 144 -37.22 7.97 -6.94
N ARG A 145 -38.41 8.45 -6.59
CA ARG A 145 -39.61 8.24 -7.40
C ARG A 145 -39.50 9.03 -8.71
N ARG A 146 -40.32 8.66 -9.70
CA ARG A 146 -40.34 9.28 -11.05
C ARG A 146 -40.61 10.79 -11.06
N ASN A 147 -41.19 11.32 -9.97
CA ASN A 147 -41.44 12.74 -9.73
C ASN A 147 -40.27 13.45 -8.99
N GLY A 148 -39.15 12.77 -8.78
CA GLY A 148 -37.96 13.31 -8.11
C GLY A 148 -37.99 13.25 -6.58
N THR A 149 -39.12 12.88 -5.95
CA THR A 149 -39.23 12.79 -4.49
C THR A 149 -38.57 11.51 -3.97
N ALA A 150 -37.96 11.57 -2.78
CA ALA A 150 -37.39 10.40 -2.12
C ALA A 150 -38.45 9.31 -1.88
N VAL A 151 -38.04 8.04 -1.99
CA VAL A 151 -38.87 6.88 -1.61
C VAL A 151 -39.06 6.86 -0.09
N ALA A 152 -40.26 6.48 0.38
CA ALA A 152 -40.55 6.42 1.81
C ALA A 152 -39.85 5.24 2.48
N ALA A 153 -39.41 5.39 3.74
CA ALA A 153 -38.74 4.32 4.49
C ALA A 153 -39.57 3.02 4.56
N SER A 154 -40.91 3.14 4.61
CA SER A 154 -41.84 2.01 4.58
C SER A 154 -41.84 1.23 3.26
N ASP A 155 -41.51 1.89 2.15
CA ASP A 155 -41.40 1.25 0.84
C ASP A 155 -40.03 0.54 0.72
N ILE A 156 -38.97 1.14 1.28
CA ILE A 156 -37.62 0.54 1.34
C ILE A 156 -37.62 -0.71 2.22
N SER A 157 -38.27 -0.66 3.38
CA SER A 157 -38.36 -1.82 4.29
C SER A 157 -39.08 -3.02 3.67
N ARG A 158 -39.85 -2.81 2.59
CA ARG A 158 -40.50 -3.91 1.85
C ARG A 158 -39.56 -4.59 0.85
N LEU A 159 -38.43 -3.96 0.50
CA LEU A 159 -37.43 -4.46 -0.45
C LEU A 159 -36.31 -5.27 0.23
N ILE A 160 -36.11 -5.08 1.53
CA ILE A 160 -35.10 -5.78 2.33
C ILE A 160 -35.79 -7.00 2.98
N LYS A 161 -35.34 -8.22 2.66
CA LYS A 161 -35.86 -9.48 3.21
C LYS A 161 -35.08 -9.91 4.45
#